data_AF-A0ABD7AJF7-F1
#
_entry.id   AF-A0ABD7AJF7-F1
#
_cell.length_a   1.000
_cell.length_b   1.000
_cell.length_c   1.000
_cell.angle_alpha   90.00
_cell.angle_beta   90.00
_cell.angle_gamma   90.00
#
_symmetry.space_group_name_H-M   'P 1'
#
loop_
_entity.id
_entity.type
_entity.pdbx_description
1 polymer ?
#
loop_
_entity_poly.entity_id
_entity_poly.type
_entity_poly.pdbx_seq_one_letter_code
_entity_poly.pdbx_strand_id
1 'polypeptide(L)'
;MDSVHHIWCPLSSQEFQDLPDGAETTLTADPSWCQEKLSTSATVRTSVFLSPTGSDANTGTSPTSALKTLSAAITRINGFGTVYLSPGRYAYSDINAPFSGVTRVSIEGITDSAFNYPLIVGGSLLSGISKLPGYTRIYSAPLTGFATGTHPSWLWIDGLPDADTLETPEFYHPVMRGRPNRLECTKIWLADTVRTAINRDTPVSWSKTAVLTEMDASNSPKCAWVESEGVVYFTMPNGGDPTLSGVAIYAAPTVQSIFTGSETQFTGKGAISITGIRVRYASIAVTGFRETLLNDVGVLGAAENCFDIGNWTVAYNCKAAGSGSRSFVGTYDGYNAHNFSVFTHFGCWATDCLDDGWSSHENCTEAGYAPVSWFNLGSGLTPAYGAEAMYVQPYTRSNALQTRKVNAKAGGIEAHQSPISSDPGVATVVTVYDGISVGDNNGYVSGDTLNTPAAANLIAYNCKAIDPVQFGFRCTKIVDCRHSGTGTANSSTTKQTIATTLITS
;
A
#
# COMPACT_ATOMS: atom_id res chain seq x y z
N MET A 1 -20.19 58.22 -55.84
CA MET A 1 -20.99 59.03 -54.90
C MET A 1 -20.64 58.56 -53.49
N ASP A 2 -19.35 58.60 -53.12
CA ASP A 2 -18.47 59.77 -52.86
C ASP A 2 -18.57 60.05 -51.34
N SER A 3 -17.51 60.16 -50.55
CA SER A 3 -16.10 60.34 -50.84
C SER A 3 -15.30 60.20 -49.54
N VAL A 4 -14.07 59.70 -49.70
CA VAL A 4 -12.90 59.85 -48.83
C VAL A 4 -12.66 61.35 -48.49
N HIS A 5 -11.86 61.64 -47.45
CA HIS A 5 -10.82 62.71 -47.30
C HIS A 5 -10.84 63.32 -45.88
N HIS A 6 -9.75 63.51 -45.11
CA HIS A 6 -8.31 63.36 -45.36
C HIS A 6 -7.47 63.31 -44.07
N ILE A 7 -6.27 62.79 -44.25
CA ILE A 7 -5.11 62.60 -43.37
C ILE A 7 -4.37 63.94 -43.12
N TRP A 8 -3.77 64.15 -41.94
CA TRP A 8 -2.35 64.54 -41.88
C TRP A 8 -1.64 64.23 -40.55
N CYS A 9 -0.47 63.62 -40.75
CA CYS A 9 0.64 63.37 -39.84
C CYS A 9 1.53 64.63 -39.75
N PRO A 10 2.44 64.71 -38.79
CA PRO A 10 3.78 65.16 -39.14
C PRO A 10 4.80 64.06 -38.88
N LEU A 11 5.47 63.71 -39.98
CA LEU A 11 6.72 62.98 -40.02
C LEU A 11 7.85 63.86 -39.46
N SER A 12 8.70 63.23 -38.67
CA SER A 12 10.17 63.31 -38.76
C SER A 12 10.69 62.09 -38.01
N SER A 13 11.66 61.30 -38.42
CA SER A 13 12.48 61.09 -39.63
C SER A 13 13.56 60.12 -39.14
N GLN A 14 13.87 59.04 -39.88
CA GLN A 14 15.15 58.28 -39.90
C GLN A 14 15.90 58.10 -38.56
N GLU A 15 16.11 56.88 -38.04
CA GLU A 15 17.07 55.92 -38.59
C GLU A 15 16.62 54.47 -38.34
N PHE A 16 16.42 53.73 -39.43
CA PHE A 16 16.75 52.31 -39.48
C PHE A 16 18.17 52.25 -40.02
N GLN A 17 19.15 51.98 -39.16
CA GLN A 17 20.40 51.35 -39.56
C GLN A 17 20.85 50.36 -38.47
N ASP A 18 20.96 49.12 -38.94
CA ASP A 18 22.01 48.16 -38.64
C ASP A 18 22.09 47.62 -37.20
N LEU A 19 21.18 46.70 -36.89
CA LEU A 19 21.51 45.63 -35.96
C LEU A 19 22.23 44.52 -36.74
N PRO A 20 23.41 44.07 -36.28
CA PRO A 20 24.18 43.04 -36.96
C PRO A 20 23.38 41.74 -37.05
N ASP A 21 23.21 41.30 -38.29
CA ASP A 21 23.01 39.95 -38.74
C ASP A 21 23.98 38.99 -38.03
N GLY A 22 23.48 38.24 -37.04
CA GLY A 22 24.30 37.19 -36.41
C GLY A 22 23.94 36.70 -35.02
N ALA A 23 22.72 36.89 -34.51
CA ALA A 23 22.30 36.26 -33.27
C ALA A 23 21.01 35.44 -33.48
N GLU A 24 21.11 34.40 -34.29
CA GLU A 24 20.27 33.22 -34.06
C GLU A 24 20.63 32.69 -32.67
N THR A 25 19.78 32.93 -31.68
CA THR A 25 19.81 32.21 -30.41
C THR A 25 19.42 30.77 -30.67
N THR A 26 20.38 30.01 -31.22
CA THR A 26 20.34 28.57 -31.21
C THR A 26 20.45 28.16 -29.75
N LEU A 27 19.31 27.79 -29.16
CA LEU A 27 19.24 26.98 -27.95
C LEU A 27 20.02 25.70 -28.24
N THR A 28 21.33 25.75 -27.98
CA THR A 28 22.15 24.56 -27.94
C THR A 28 21.76 23.90 -26.62
N ALA A 29 20.73 23.05 -26.66
CA ALA A 29 20.43 22.15 -25.56
C ALA A 29 21.73 21.41 -25.27
N ASP A 30 22.30 21.63 -24.09
CA ASP A 30 23.46 20.88 -23.63
C ASP A 30 23.09 19.39 -23.68
N PRO A 31 23.68 18.60 -24.60
CA PRO A 31 23.35 17.20 -24.74
C PRO A 31 23.93 16.36 -23.59
N SER A 32 24.54 16.98 -22.57
CA SER A 32 25.01 16.31 -21.35
C SER A 32 23.89 15.58 -20.59
N TRP A 33 22.62 15.97 -20.76
CA TRP A 33 21.46 15.24 -20.23
C TRP A 33 21.09 13.98 -21.04
N CYS A 34 21.53 13.88 -22.29
CA CYS A 34 21.31 12.71 -23.17
C CYS A 34 22.55 11.82 -23.29
N GLN A 35 23.70 12.22 -22.72
CA GLN A 35 24.86 11.34 -22.62
C GLN A 35 24.81 10.55 -21.31
N GLU A 36 23.93 9.54 -21.28
CA GLU A 36 24.31 8.32 -20.60
C GLU A 36 25.67 7.90 -21.17
N LYS A 37 26.67 7.90 -20.29
CA LYS A 37 28.02 7.47 -20.62
C LYS A 37 27.93 5.99 -20.97
N LEU A 38 27.68 5.67 -22.24
CA LEU A 38 27.80 4.33 -22.79
C LEU A 38 29.26 3.92 -22.63
N SER A 39 29.57 3.30 -21.49
CA SER A 39 30.89 2.74 -21.23
C SER A 39 31.09 1.62 -22.22
N THR A 40 31.93 1.89 -23.22
CA THR A 40 32.42 0.87 -24.13
C THR A 40 33.13 -0.23 -23.34
N SER A 41 32.77 -1.49 -23.65
CA SER A 41 33.49 -2.72 -23.30
C SER A 41 32.98 -3.55 -22.11
N ALA A 42 31.71 -3.94 -22.16
CA ALA A 42 31.25 -5.27 -21.76
C ALA A 42 30.07 -5.63 -22.69
N THR A 43 29.84 -6.90 -23.00
CA THR A 43 28.61 -7.33 -23.66
C THR A 43 27.44 -7.00 -22.72
N VAL A 44 26.85 -5.81 -22.84
CA VAL A 44 25.71 -5.37 -22.02
C VAL A 44 24.59 -6.36 -22.29
N ARG A 45 24.26 -7.18 -21.28
CA ARG A 45 23.18 -8.15 -21.38
C ARG A 45 21.89 -7.41 -21.11
N THR A 46 20.92 -7.53 -22.01
CA THR A 46 19.60 -6.95 -21.83
C THR A 46 18.68 -7.81 -20.97
N SER A 47 19.09 -9.05 -20.65
CA SER A 47 18.33 -9.95 -19.78
C SER A 47 19.20 -10.92 -19.00
N VAL A 48 18.80 -11.23 -17.76
CA VAL A 48 19.43 -12.24 -16.91
C VAL A 48 18.41 -13.05 -16.10
N PHE A 49 18.80 -14.25 -15.66
CA PHE A 49 18.00 -15.13 -14.81
C PHE A 49 18.49 -15.11 -13.36
N LEU A 50 17.54 -15.12 -12.43
CA LEU A 50 17.72 -15.24 -10.98
C LEU A 50 17.06 -16.54 -10.50
N SER A 51 17.64 -17.21 -9.50
CA SER A 51 17.08 -18.42 -8.91
C SER A 51 17.40 -18.51 -7.41
N PRO A 52 16.54 -19.11 -6.57
CA PRO A 52 16.84 -19.32 -5.16
C PRO A 52 18.07 -20.18 -4.91
N THR A 53 18.44 -21.04 -5.86
CA THR A 53 19.64 -21.89 -5.80
C THR A 53 20.76 -21.39 -6.72
N GLY A 54 20.63 -20.17 -7.25
CA GLY A 54 21.64 -19.56 -8.10
C GLY A 54 22.92 -19.20 -7.36
N SER A 55 23.87 -18.61 -8.09
CA SER A 55 25.12 -18.08 -7.55
C SER A 55 25.50 -16.82 -8.31
N ASP A 56 25.98 -15.77 -7.61
CA ASP A 56 26.39 -14.53 -8.26
C ASP A 56 27.69 -14.67 -9.07
N ALA A 57 28.41 -15.79 -8.90
CA ALA A 57 29.50 -16.19 -9.79
C ALA A 57 29.01 -16.66 -11.16
N ASN A 58 27.73 -17.00 -11.31
CA ASN A 58 27.16 -17.46 -12.57
C ASN A 58 27.02 -16.32 -13.60
N THR A 59 26.81 -16.72 -14.85
CA THR A 59 26.69 -15.77 -15.97
C THR A 59 25.33 -15.08 -16.04
N GLY A 60 24.28 -15.67 -15.44
CA GLY A 60 22.90 -15.19 -15.51
C GLY A 60 22.23 -15.44 -16.86
N THR A 61 22.83 -16.23 -17.75
CA THR A 61 22.41 -16.31 -19.18
C THR A 61 21.34 -17.35 -19.47
N SER A 62 21.11 -18.25 -18.53
CA SER A 62 20.12 -19.31 -18.62
C SER A 62 19.59 -19.62 -17.21
N PRO A 63 18.43 -20.29 -17.10
CA PRO A 63 17.93 -20.77 -15.82
C PRO A 63 18.93 -21.68 -15.07
N THR A 64 19.74 -22.46 -15.80
CA THR A 64 20.77 -23.35 -15.21
C THR A 64 22.05 -22.62 -14.80
N SER A 65 22.26 -21.38 -15.26
CA SER A 65 23.37 -20.50 -14.86
C SER A 65 22.82 -19.21 -14.24
N ALA A 66 21.76 -19.31 -13.44
CA ALA A 66 21.09 -18.17 -12.83
C ALA A 66 21.92 -17.53 -11.70
N LEU A 67 21.79 -16.21 -11.55
CA LEU A 67 22.33 -15.43 -10.44
C LEU A 67 21.55 -15.71 -9.15
N LYS A 68 22.13 -15.35 -8.00
CA LYS A 68 21.49 -15.52 -6.69
C LYS A 68 20.79 -14.25 -6.23
N THR A 69 21.42 -13.08 -6.41
CA THR A 69 20.93 -11.81 -5.88
C THR A 69 20.44 -10.81 -6.94
N LEU A 70 19.38 -10.06 -6.61
CA LEU A 70 18.83 -9.02 -7.48
C LEU A 70 19.85 -7.91 -7.74
N SER A 71 20.62 -7.52 -6.72
CA SER A 71 21.68 -6.51 -6.87
C SER A 71 22.74 -6.93 -7.90
N ALA A 72 23.18 -8.20 -7.87
CA ALA A 72 24.10 -8.73 -8.87
C ALA A 72 23.47 -8.79 -10.27
N ALA A 73 22.18 -9.13 -10.36
CA ALA A 73 21.44 -9.15 -11.62
C ALA A 73 21.32 -7.75 -12.25
N ILE A 74 20.92 -6.75 -11.46
CA ILE A 74 20.85 -5.34 -11.90
C ILE A 74 22.22 -4.84 -12.35
N THR A 75 23.28 -5.16 -11.60
CA THR A 75 24.65 -4.81 -11.99
C THR A 75 25.05 -5.47 -13.32
N ARG A 76 24.66 -6.74 -13.54
CA ARG A 76 24.99 -7.50 -14.75
C ARG A 76 24.34 -6.93 -16.02
N ILE A 77 23.18 -6.30 -15.88
CA ILE A 77 22.48 -5.59 -16.95
C ILE A 77 22.79 -4.09 -16.98
N ASN A 78 23.76 -3.63 -16.17
CA ASN A 78 24.13 -2.22 -16.04
C ASN A 78 22.93 -1.30 -15.75
N GLY A 79 22.00 -1.77 -14.92
CA GLY A 79 20.80 -1.03 -14.55
C GLY A 79 19.73 -0.93 -15.65
N PHE A 80 19.90 -1.59 -16.80
CA PHE A 80 18.98 -1.51 -17.94
C PHE A 80 18.67 -2.89 -18.54
N GLY A 81 17.41 -3.33 -18.51
CA GLY A 81 16.98 -4.62 -19.06
C GLY A 81 16.05 -5.42 -18.16
N THR A 82 15.96 -6.73 -18.37
CA THR A 82 15.03 -7.63 -17.67
C THR A 82 15.73 -8.61 -16.74
N VAL A 83 15.21 -8.79 -15.54
CA VAL A 83 15.60 -9.83 -14.58
C VAL A 83 14.45 -10.83 -14.45
N TYR A 84 14.67 -12.06 -14.88
CA TYR A 84 13.70 -13.15 -14.77
C TYR A 84 13.89 -13.92 -13.45
N LEU A 85 12.88 -13.91 -12.59
CA LEU A 85 12.89 -14.65 -11.33
C LEU A 85 12.32 -16.05 -11.56
N SER A 86 13.17 -17.06 -11.41
CA SER A 86 12.73 -18.46 -11.46
C SER A 86 11.74 -18.75 -10.32
N PRO A 87 10.84 -19.74 -10.47
CA PRO A 87 9.94 -20.14 -9.40
C PRO A 87 10.70 -20.55 -8.13
N GLY A 88 10.09 -20.30 -6.98
CA GLY A 88 10.61 -20.75 -5.68
C GLY A 88 10.59 -19.67 -4.60
N ARG A 89 11.19 -20.01 -3.46
CA ARG A 89 11.22 -19.17 -2.26
C ARG A 89 12.57 -18.48 -2.13
N TYR A 90 12.56 -17.14 -2.17
CA TYR A 90 13.73 -16.28 -2.02
C TYR A 90 13.77 -15.70 -0.61
N ALA A 91 14.97 -15.61 -0.03
CA ALA A 91 15.18 -14.79 1.16
C ALA A 91 15.13 -13.31 0.76
N TYR A 92 14.66 -12.44 1.64
CA TYR A 92 14.69 -10.99 1.42
C TYR A 92 16.09 -10.48 1.04
N SER A 93 17.14 -11.00 1.68
CA SER A 93 18.54 -10.64 1.39
C SER A 93 19.00 -10.98 -0.03
N ASP A 94 18.30 -11.87 -0.73
CA ASP A 94 18.58 -12.19 -2.13
C ASP A 94 17.93 -11.17 -3.08
N ILE A 95 16.90 -10.44 -2.63
CA ILE A 95 16.03 -9.64 -3.50
C ILE A 95 16.09 -8.15 -3.18
N ASN A 96 16.78 -7.74 -2.11
CA ASN A 96 16.98 -6.32 -1.85
C ASN A 96 18.02 -5.71 -2.81
N ALA A 97 17.71 -4.55 -3.38
CA ALA A 97 18.62 -3.81 -4.27
C ALA A 97 18.54 -2.30 -4.02
N PRO A 98 19.63 -1.55 -4.23
CA PRO A 98 19.59 -0.11 -4.07
C PRO A 98 18.85 0.56 -5.24
N PHE A 99 18.07 1.62 -4.97
CA PHE A 99 17.48 2.47 -6.01
C PHE A 99 18.53 2.98 -7.00
N SER A 100 19.74 3.30 -6.49
CA SER A 100 20.86 3.79 -7.30
C SER A 100 21.39 2.84 -8.36
N GLY A 101 21.10 1.54 -8.25
CA GLY A 101 21.50 0.56 -9.26
C GLY A 101 20.54 0.51 -10.46
N VAL A 102 19.34 1.08 -10.37
CA VAL A 102 18.28 0.92 -11.36
C VAL A 102 18.19 2.16 -12.25
N THR A 103 18.28 1.93 -13.56
CA THR A 103 18.04 2.96 -14.59
C THR A 103 16.72 2.68 -15.30
N ARG A 104 16.54 1.49 -15.89
CA ARG A 104 15.26 1.04 -16.47
C ARG A 104 15.21 -0.49 -16.44
N VAL A 105 14.67 -1.04 -15.36
CA VAL A 105 14.68 -2.50 -15.12
C VAL A 105 13.26 -3.07 -15.16
N SER A 106 13.08 -4.23 -15.78
CA SER A 106 11.89 -5.08 -15.63
C SER A 106 12.24 -6.28 -14.75
N ILE A 107 11.43 -6.56 -13.74
CA ILE A 107 11.54 -7.75 -12.89
C ILE A 107 10.32 -8.63 -13.20
N GLU A 108 10.56 -9.81 -13.74
CA GLU A 108 9.50 -10.70 -14.24
C GLU A 108 9.57 -12.05 -13.52
N GLY A 109 8.55 -12.31 -12.71
CA GLY A 109 8.40 -13.60 -12.04
C GLY A 109 7.89 -14.68 -12.99
N ILE A 110 8.63 -15.77 -13.07
CA ILE A 110 8.24 -16.98 -13.81
C ILE A 110 7.46 -17.87 -12.85
N THR A 111 6.27 -18.31 -13.25
CA THR A 111 5.49 -19.26 -12.47
C THR A 111 5.97 -20.70 -12.66
N ASP A 112 5.75 -21.54 -11.65
CA ASP A 112 5.89 -22.99 -11.82
C ASP A 112 4.73 -23.58 -12.67
N SER A 113 4.74 -24.91 -12.84
CA SER A 113 3.69 -25.64 -13.56
C SER A 113 2.32 -25.58 -12.89
N ALA A 114 2.26 -25.18 -11.62
CA ALA A 114 1.03 -24.98 -10.87
C ALA A 114 0.62 -23.50 -10.80
N PHE A 115 1.26 -22.63 -11.61
CA PHE A 115 1.04 -21.19 -11.66
C PHE A 115 1.37 -20.45 -10.35
N ASN A 116 2.24 -21.01 -9.51
CA ASN A 116 2.73 -20.31 -8.33
C ASN A 116 3.82 -19.32 -8.73
N TYR A 117 3.63 -18.05 -8.36
CA TYR A 117 4.63 -17.00 -8.54
C TYR A 117 5.83 -17.19 -7.60
N PRO A 118 7.01 -16.63 -7.95
CA PRO A 118 8.13 -16.48 -7.03
C PRO A 118 7.71 -15.81 -5.73
N LEU A 119 8.11 -16.40 -4.61
CA LEU A 119 7.78 -15.93 -3.27
C LEU A 119 9.03 -15.38 -2.58
N ILE A 120 8.99 -14.12 -2.22
CA ILE A 120 10.04 -13.40 -1.50
C ILE A 120 9.60 -13.28 -0.05
N VAL A 121 10.43 -13.73 0.88
CA VAL A 121 10.08 -13.73 2.31
C VAL A 121 11.08 -12.92 3.10
N GLY A 122 10.59 -11.84 3.69
CA GLY A 122 11.28 -11.02 4.68
C GLY A 122 10.89 -11.38 6.09
N GLY A 123 11.08 -10.41 6.98
CA GLY A 123 10.88 -10.56 8.41
C GLY A 123 11.90 -11.49 9.07
N SER A 124 11.65 -11.78 10.33
CA SER A 124 12.43 -12.68 11.19
C SER A 124 11.67 -13.99 11.38
N LEU A 125 12.23 -15.09 10.89
CA LEU A 125 11.76 -16.43 11.22
C LEU A 125 12.02 -16.71 12.70
N LEU A 126 10.98 -17.07 13.45
CA LEU A 126 11.14 -17.49 14.84
C LEU A 126 11.87 -18.83 14.91
N SER A 127 12.86 -18.90 15.79
CA SER A 127 13.64 -20.10 16.08
C SER A 127 13.70 -20.31 17.59
N GLY A 128 14.11 -21.50 18.05
CA GLY A 128 14.15 -21.81 19.49
C GLY A 128 12.77 -21.82 20.16
N ILE A 129 11.71 -22.12 19.39
CA ILE A 129 10.34 -22.20 19.91
C ILE A 129 10.26 -23.31 20.95
N SER A 130 9.73 -22.97 22.13
CA SER A 130 9.54 -23.91 23.24
C SER A 130 8.22 -23.67 23.94
N LYS A 131 7.62 -24.73 24.46
CA LYS A 131 6.38 -24.65 25.26
C LYS A 131 6.68 -24.02 26.61
N LEU A 132 5.87 -23.04 27.03
CA LEU A 132 6.05 -22.35 28.29
C LEU A 132 5.57 -23.22 29.47
N PRO A 133 6.42 -23.53 30.47
CA PRO A 133 6.00 -24.32 31.62
C PRO A 133 4.87 -23.67 32.42
N GLY A 134 3.93 -24.48 32.89
CA GLY A 134 2.76 -24.02 33.65
C GLY A 134 1.58 -23.55 32.81
N TYR A 135 1.72 -23.48 31.48
CA TYR A 135 0.66 -23.12 30.55
C TYR A 135 0.36 -24.24 29.56
N THR A 136 -0.87 -24.31 29.08
CA THR A 136 -1.33 -25.43 28.25
C THR A 136 -1.07 -25.20 26.76
N ARG A 137 -1.12 -23.94 26.31
CA ARG A 137 -1.13 -23.53 24.90
C ARG A 137 -0.07 -22.50 24.53
N ILE A 138 0.65 -21.96 25.50
CA ILE A 138 1.62 -20.88 25.27
C ILE A 138 2.97 -21.45 24.86
N TYR A 139 3.54 -20.85 23.82
CA TYR A 139 4.89 -21.05 23.37
C TYR A 139 5.66 -19.73 23.44
N SER A 140 6.98 -19.83 23.53
CA SER A 140 7.87 -18.68 23.54
C SER A 140 9.04 -18.89 22.60
N ALA A 141 9.53 -17.79 22.03
CA ALA A 141 10.74 -17.76 21.23
C ALA A 141 11.52 -16.46 21.50
N PRO A 142 12.86 -16.49 21.46
CA PRO A 142 13.66 -15.27 21.41
C PRO A 142 13.27 -14.42 20.20
N LEU A 143 13.09 -13.11 20.42
CA LEU A 143 12.80 -12.16 19.36
C LEU A 143 13.39 -10.79 19.69
N THR A 144 14.26 -10.32 18.80
CA THR A 144 14.91 -9.02 18.84
C THR A 144 14.54 -8.20 17.59
N GLY A 145 14.87 -6.90 17.61
CA GLY A 145 14.76 -6.02 16.45
C GLY A 145 13.55 -5.09 16.46
N PHE A 146 12.60 -5.25 17.38
CA PHE A 146 11.62 -4.20 17.65
C PHE A 146 12.33 -2.99 18.25
N ALA A 147 11.95 -1.79 17.80
CA ALA A 147 12.41 -0.56 18.43
C ALA A 147 11.79 -0.45 19.84
N THR A 148 12.49 0.19 20.77
CA THR A 148 11.98 0.40 22.13
C THR A 148 10.60 1.06 22.10
N GLY A 149 9.65 0.50 22.87
CA GLY A 149 8.27 0.96 22.90
C GLY A 149 7.38 0.52 21.72
N THR A 150 7.88 -0.30 20.78
CA THR A 150 7.05 -0.91 19.73
C THR A 150 6.57 -2.30 20.12
N HIS A 151 5.35 -2.68 19.72
CA HIS A 151 4.81 -4.02 19.93
C HIS A 151 4.23 -4.55 18.62
N PRO A 152 4.45 -5.82 18.26
CA PRO A 152 3.85 -6.38 17.07
C PRO A 152 2.33 -6.20 17.11
N SER A 153 1.75 -5.74 16.01
CA SER A 153 0.30 -5.81 15.81
C SER A 153 -0.15 -7.26 15.71
N TRP A 154 0.69 -8.08 15.06
CA TRP A 154 0.52 -9.51 14.93
C TRP A 154 1.83 -10.19 14.49
N LEU A 155 1.93 -11.50 14.75
CA LEU A 155 2.86 -12.41 14.09
C LEU A 155 2.14 -13.15 12.96
N TRP A 156 2.89 -13.92 12.18
CA TRP A 156 2.37 -14.62 11.01
C TRP A 156 2.69 -16.10 11.03
N ILE A 157 1.68 -16.95 10.89
CA ILE A 157 1.87 -18.37 10.54
C ILE A 157 1.84 -18.48 9.02
N ASP A 158 3.00 -18.76 8.43
CA ASP A 158 3.19 -18.73 6.99
C ASP A 158 2.50 -19.90 6.29
N GLY A 159 1.71 -19.61 5.26
CA GLY A 159 1.08 -20.62 4.41
C GLY A 159 -0.12 -21.35 5.04
N LEU A 160 -0.55 -20.95 6.23
CA LEU A 160 -1.81 -21.42 6.85
C LEU A 160 -2.91 -20.37 6.61
N PRO A 161 -3.93 -20.64 5.78
CA PRO A 161 -5.02 -19.69 5.53
C PRO A 161 -5.72 -19.27 6.82
N ASP A 162 -5.95 -17.96 6.98
CA ASP A 162 -6.50 -17.42 8.21
C ASP A 162 -8.00 -17.70 8.31
N ALA A 163 -8.39 -18.51 9.29
CA ALA A 163 -9.78 -18.88 9.54
C ALA A 163 -10.67 -17.67 9.83
N ASP A 164 -10.13 -16.60 10.45
CA ASP A 164 -10.87 -15.35 10.71
C ASP A 164 -11.18 -14.57 9.43
N THR A 165 -10.60 -15.00 8.30
CA THR A 165 -10.77 -14.36 6.99
C THR A 165 -11.48 -15.24 5.98
N LEU A 166 -12.09 -16.34 6.44
CA LEU A 166 -12.96 -17.18 5.62
C LEU A 166 -14.18 -16.37 5.16
N GLU A 167 -14.40 -16.33 3.85
CA GLU A 167 -15.55 -15.67 3.24
C GLU A 167 -16.65 -16.65 2.90
N THR A 168 -17.89 -16.15 2.90
CA THR A 168 -19.05 -16.87 2.39
C THR A 168 -19.15 -16.70 0.86
N PRO A 169 -19.73 -17.67 0.12
CA PRO A 169 -19.72 -17.67 -1.33
C PRO A 169 -20.30 -16.42 -2.00
N GLU A 170 -21.28 -15.76 -1.37
CA GLU A 170 -21.90 -14.53 -1.85
C GLU A 170 -20.93 -13.33 -1.87
N PHE A 171 -19.82 -13.41 -1.14
CA PHE A 171 -18.77 -12.38 -1.12
C PHE A 171 -17.50 -12.81 -1.85
N TYR A 172 -17.52 -13.90 -2.61
CA TYR A 172 -16.37 -14.26 -3.43
C TYR A 172 -16.13 -13.22 -4.53
N HIS A 173 -15.06 -12.46 -4.37
CA HIS A 173 -14.63 -11.49 -5.36
C HIS A 173 -13.61 -12.12 -6.30
N PRO A 174 -13.63 -11.81 -7.62
CA PRO A 174 -12.66 -12.35 -8.58
C PRO A 174 -11.19 -12.17 -8.16
N VAL A 175 -10.88 -11.09 -7.45
CA VAL A 175 -9.52 -10.79 -6.91
C VAL A 175 -9.04 -11.79 -5.84
N MET A 176 -9.95 -12.55 -5.23
CA MET A 176 -9.60 -13.66 -4.33
C MET A 176 -9.02 -14.85 -5.09
N ARG A 177 -9.19 -14.90 -6.43
CA ARG A 177 -8.64 -15.92 -7.33
C ARG A 177 -9.04 -17.35 -6.93
N GLY A 178 -10.32 -17.52 -6.61
CA GLY A 178 -10.89 -18.80 -6.20
C GLY A 178 -10.54 -19.25 -4.78
N ARG A 179 -9.83 -18.43 -4.00
CA ARG A 179 -9.56 -18.73 -2.59
C ARG A 179 -10.75 -18.34 -1.71
N PRO A 180 -11.09 -19.15 -0.70
CA PRO A 180 -12.17 -18.82 0.23
C PRO A 180 -11.70 -17.89 1.37
N ASN A 181 -10.41 -17.85 1.68
CA ASN A 181 -9.85 -16.95 2.70
C ASN A 181 -9.24 -15.71 2.04
N ARG A 182 -9.44 -14.53 2.64
CA ARG A 182 -8.77 -13.30 2.18
C ARG A 182 -7.25 -13.36 2.39
N LEU A 183 -6.82 -13.96 3.50
CA LEU A 183 -5.41 -14.11 3.86
C LEU A 183 -4.91 -15.54 3.67
N GLU A 184 -3.71 -15.64 3.11
CA GLU A 184 -3.00 -16.91 2.86
C GLU A 184 -2.16 -17.36 4.06
N CYS A 185 -2.02 -16.49 5.06
CA CYS A 185 -1.24 -16.68 6.27
C CYS A 185 -2.10 -16.23 7.46
N THR A 186 -1.97 -16.92 8.59
CA THR A 186 -2.78 -16.64 9.77
C THR A 186 -2.15 -15.53 10.60
N LYS A 187 -2.94 -14.52 10.98
CA LYS A 187 -2.53 -13.50 11.94
C LYS A 187 -2.57 -14.07 13.35
N ILE A 188 -1.46 -14.00 14.06
CA ILE A 188 -1.42 -14.20 15.52
C ILE A 188 -1.55 -12.80 16.14
N TRP A 189 -2.74 -12.45 16.60
CA TRP A 189 -3.06 -11.09 17.01
C TRP A 189 -2.41 -10.67 18.33
N LEU A 190 -2.07 -9.38 18.48
CA LEU A 190 -1.70 -8.83 19.78
C LEU A 190 -2.78 -9.14 20.84
N ALA A 191 -2.35 -9.60 22.02
CA ALA A 191 -3.22 -9.86 23.16
C ALA A 191 -4.02 -8.60 23.53
N ASP A 192 -5.30 -8.78 23.86
CA ASP A 192 -6.24 -7.68 24.09
C ASP A 192 -5.87 -6.86 25.32
N THR A 193 -5.28 -7.48 26.34
CA THR A 193 -4.72 -6.81 27.52
C THR A 193 -3.60 -5.84 27.13
N VAL A 194 -2.67 -6.26 26.26
CA VAL A 194 -1.57 -5.38 25.79
C VAL A 194 -2.13 -4.30 24.88
N ARG A 195 -2.93 -4.70 23.89
CA ARG A 195 -3.59 -3.81 22.93
C ARG A 195 -4.34 -2.69 23.64
N THR A 196 -5.19 -3.02 24.62
CA THR A 196 -5.98 -2.04 25.37
C THR A 196 -5.11 -1.10 26.19
N ALA A 197 -3.94 -1.55 26.65
CA ALA A 197 -3.01 -0.72 27.38
C ALA A 197 -2.29 0.31 26.49
N ILE A 198 -1.95 -0.06 25.26
CA ILE A 198 -1.18 0.79 24.33
C ILE A 198 -2.05 1.63 23.36
N ASN A 199 -3.28 1.21 23.10
CA ASN A 199 -4.21 1.87 22.18
C ASN A 199 -5.02 2.98 22.89
N ARG A 200 -4.35 3.79 23.71
CA ARG A 200 -4.93 4.87 24.53
C ARG A 200 -4.13 6.16 24.32
N ASP A 201 -4.79 7.30 24.42
CA ASP A 201 -4.14 8.63 24.39
C ASP A 201 -3.02 8.75 25.43
N THR A 202 -3.20 8.09 26.58
CA THR A 202 -2.17 7.92 27.61
C THR A 202 -1.95 6.42 27.84
N PRO A 203 -0.87 5.85 27.29
CA PRO A 203 -0.53 4.44 27.49
C PRO A 203 -0.41 4.10 28.98
N VAL A 204 -0.92 2.93 29.35
CA VAL A 204 -0.80 2.40 30.72
C VAL A 204 0.06 1.15 30.75
N SER A 205 0.61 0.81 31.90
CA SER A 205 1.33 -0.45 32.06
C SER A 205 0.37 -1.65 31.99
N TRP A 206 0.89 -2.79 31.56
CA TRP A 206 0.16 -4.05 31.50
C TRP A 206 0.92 -5.14 32.26
N SER A 207 0.19 -6.14 32.75
CA SER A 207 0.75 -7.26 33.52
C SER A 207 1.01 -8.47 32.63
N LYS A 208 2.26 -8.93 32.59
CA LYS A 208 2.63 -10.17 31.87
C LYS A 208 1.78 -11.37 32.30
N THR A 209 1.54 -11.54 33.60
CA THR A 209 0.72 -12.66 34.11
C THR A 209 -0.72 -12.60 33.59
N ALA A 210 -1.31 -11.40 33.54
CA ALA A 210 -2.67 -11.23 33.03
C ALA A 210 -2.73 -11.55 31.52
N VAL A 211 -1.74 -11.08 30.76
CA VAL A 211 -1.61 -11.36 29.32
C VAL A 211 -1.46 -12.85 29.05
N LEU A 212 -0.58 -13.55 29.76
CA LEU A 212 -0.41 -15.00 29.57
C LEU A 212 -1.69 -15.77 29.94
N THR A 213 -2.39 -15.36 31.00
CA THR A 213 -3.68 -15.97 31.38
C THR A 213 -4.74 -15.79 30.29
N GLU A 214 -4.85 -14.58 29.72
CA GLU A 214 -5.75 -14.31 28.58
C GLU A 214 -5.41 -15.21 27.38
N MET A 215 -4.12 -15.28 27.05
CA MET A 215 -3.63 -16.04 25.91
C MET A 215 -3.89 -17.54 26.06
N ASP A 216 -3.64 -18.13 27.23
CA ASP A 216 -3.85 -19.58 27.46
C ASP A 216 -5.34 -19.96 27.38
N ALA A 217 -6.23 -19.06 27.77
CA ALA A 217 -7.67 -19.28 27.71
C ALA A 217 -8.27 -19.05 26.30
N SER A 218 -7.56 -18.36 25.41
CA SER A 218 -8.05 -18.01 24.07
C SER A 218 -8.03 -19.20 23.10
N ASN A 219 -9.05 -19.30 22.25
CA ASN A 219 -9.05 -20.21 21.09
C ASN A 219 -8.52 -19.52 19.82
N SER A 220 -8.58 -18.19 19.76
CA SER A 220 -7.92 -17.40 18.71
C SER A 220 -6.42 -17.28 18.99
N PRO A 221 -5.57 -17.32 17.96
CA PRO A 221 -4.14 -17.14 18.13
C PRO A 221 -3.82 -15.73 18.63
N LYS A 222 -3.02 -15.65 19.69
CA LYS A 222 -2.62 -14.39 20.33
C LYS A 222 -1.11 -14.32 20.53
N CYS A 223 -0.55 -13.12 20.57
CA CYS A 223 0.87 -12.89 20.89
C CYS A 223 1.07 -11.72 21.86
N ALA A 224 2.21 -11.74 22.54
CA ALA A 224 2.72 -10.61 23.32
C ALA A 224 4.24 -10.60 23.29
N TRP A 225 4.84 -9.41 23.11
CA TRP A 225 6.29 -9.23 23.16
C TRP A 225 6.68 -8.55 24.47
N VAL A 226 7.66 -9.13 25.17
CA VAL A 226 8.20 -8.61 26.43
C VAL A 226 9.62 -8.10 26.16
N GLU A 227 9.76 -6.80 25.96
CA GLU A 227 11.04 -6.14 25.59
C GLU A 227 12.17 -6.47 26.56
N SER A 228 11.91 -6.36 27.87
CA SER A 228 12.92 -6.61 28.91
C SER A 228 13.48 -8.03 28.92
N GLU A 229 12.79 -8.98 28.28
CA GLU A 229 13.20 -10.38 28.17
C GLU A 229 13.71 -10.71 26.77
N GLY A 230 13.45 -9.87 25.77
CA GLY A 230 13.72 -10.18 24.36
C GLY A 230 12.97 -11.41 23.88
N VAL A 231 11.76 -11.65 24.39
CA VAL A 231 10.97 -12.86 24.14
C VAL A 231 9.59 -12.49 23.62
N VAL A 232 9.12 -13.23 22.62
CA VAL A 232 7.73 -13.23 22.22
C VAL A 232 7.03 -14.48 22.75
N TYR A 233 5.84 -14.28 23.30
CA TYR A 233 4.91 -15.32 23.70
C TYR A 233 3.81 -15.40 22.66
N PHE A 234 3.36 -16.60 22.31
CA PHE A 234 2.27 -16.77 21.37
C PHE A 234 1.51 -18.08 21.56
N THR A 235 0.30 -18.14 20.99
CA THR A 235 -0.53 -19.34 20.88
C THR A 235 -0.84 -19.65 19.43
N MET A 236 -1.07 -20.93 19.14
CA MET A 236 -1.52 -21.39 17.82
C MET A 236 -3.05 -21.45 17.76
N PRO A 237 -3.65 -21.38 16.56
CA PRO A 237 -5.08 -21.60 16.38
C PRO A 237 -5.53 -22.90 17.04
N ASN A 238 -6.61 -22.85 17.81
CA ASN A 238 -7.19 -24.01 18.52
C ASN A 238 -6.21 -24.76 19.45
N GLY A 239 -5.12 -24.12 19.88
CA GLY A 239 -4.12 -24.73 20.77
C GLY A 239 -3.19 -25.74 20.10
N GLY A 240 -2.98 -25.64 18.78
CA GLY A 240 -2.01 -26.46 18.06
C GLY A 240 -0.57 -26.35 18.59
N ASP A 241 0.26 -27.34 18.24
CA ASP A 241 1.68 -27.36 18.64
C ASP A 241 2.60 -26.89 17.49
N PRO A 242 3.23 -25.70 17.58
CA PRO A 242 4.12 -25.19 16.55
C PRO A 242 5.37 -26.06 16.36
N THR A 243 5.82 -26.79 17.40
CA THR A 243 7.03 -27.63 17.35
C THR A 243 6.81 -28.94 16.57
N LEU A 244 5.55 -29.35 16.40
CA LEU A 244 5.17 -30.56 15.66
C LEU A 244 4.51 -30.26 14.31
N SER A 245 3.98 -29.05 14.13
CA SER A 245 3.19 -28.67 12.95
C SER A 245 3.99 -28.47 11.66
N GLY A 246 5.31 -28.28 11.75
CA GLY A 246 6.15 -27.95 10.59
C GLY A 246 5.90 -26.58 9.96
N VAL A 247 5.07 -25.73 10.59
CA VAL A 247 4.77 -24.38 10.09
C VAL A 247 5.87 -23.39 10.47
N ALA A 248 6.10 -22.41 9.60
CA ALA A 248 7.02 -21.32 9.86
C ALA A 248 6.28 -20.13 10.47
N ILE A 249 6.83 -19.55 11.54
CA ILE A 249 6.26 -18.38 12.21
C ILE A 249 7.19 -17.20 12.02
N TYR A 250 6.66 -16.09 11.51
CA TYR A 250 7.42 -14.89 11.21
C TYR A 250 6.94 -13.70 12.04
N ALA A 251 7.90 -12.85 12.40
CA ALA A 251 7.66 -11.49 12.86
C ALA A 251 8.22 -10.51 11.83
N ALA A 252 7.66 -9.31 11.71
CA ALA A 252 8.21 -8.23 10.89
C ALA A 252 8.64 -7.07 11.79
N PRO A 253 9.75 -7.20 12.55
CA PRO A 253 10.11 -6.21 13.58
C PRO A 253 10.65 -4.91 12.99
N THR A 254 11.20 -4.96 11.78
CA THR A 254 11.82 -3.83 11.09
C THR A 254 11.28 -3.69 9.69
N VAL A 255 11.38 -2.47 9.16
CA VAL A 255 11.02 -2.18 7.77
C VAL A 255 12.04 -2.84 6.84
N GLN A 256 11.54 -3.62 5.90
CA GLN A 256 12.31 -4.27 4.85
C GLN A 256 11.58 -4.03 3.54
N SER A 257 12.23 -3.38 2.58
CA SER A 257 11.67 -3.11 1.25
C SER A 257 12.60 -3.71 0.20
N ILE A 258 12.05 -4.27 -0.88
CA ILE A 258 12.86 -4.83 -1.98
C ILE A 258 13.79 -3.79 -2.60
N PHE A 259 13.46 -2.50 -2.50
CA PHE A 259 14.35 -1.41 -2.86
C PHE A 259 14.74 -0.57 -1.64
N THR A 260 16.02 -0.23 -1.57
CA THR A 260 16.59 0.56 -0.48
C THR A 260 17.39 1.74 -1.02
N GLY A 261 17.54 2.77 -0.19
CA GLY A 261 18.29 3.97 -0.55
C GLY A 261 17.72 5.19 0.15
N SER A 262 18.37 6.32 -0.07
CA SER A 262 17.93 7.62 0.43
C SER A 262 17.11 8.38 -0.61
N GLU A 263 16.96 7.83 -1.81
CA GLU A 263 16.14 8.39 -2.86
C GLU A 263 14.70 8.54 -2.35
N THR A 264 14.17 9.73 -2.62
CA THR A 264 12.80 10.13 -2.34
C THR A 264 12.13 10.43 -3.66
N GLN A 265 10.82 10.66 -3.66
CA GLN A 265 10.08 11.09 -4.83
C GLN A 265 10.72 12.31 -5.53
N PHE A 266 11.25 13.29 -4.78
CA PHE A 266 11.89 14.48 -5.35
C PHE A 266 13.26 14.21 -5.97
N THR A 267 13.95 13.17 -5.50
CA THR A 267 15.25 12.74 -6.00
C THR A 267 15.15 11.48 -6.86
N GLY A 268 13.92 11.09 -7.20
CA GLY A 268 13.61 9.88 -7.91
C GLY A 268 14.30 9.83 -9.26
N LYS A 269 14.74 8.64 -9.65
CA LYS A 269 15.46 8.42 -10.92
C LYS A 269 15.09 7.07 -11.51
N GLY A 270 15.30 6.94 -12.81
CA GLY A 270 15.05 5.69 -13.51
C GLY A 270 13.58 5.25 -13.50
N ALA A 271 13.37 4.04 -13.98
CA ALA A 271 12.07 3.40 -14.09
C ALA A 271 12.14 1.92 -13.70
N ILE A 272 11.08 1.41 -13.08
CA ILE A 272 10.96 0.00 -12.74
C ILE A 272 9.63 -0.57 -13.26
N SER A 273 9.67 -1.79 -13.77
CA SER A 273 8.49 -2.63 -13.98
C SER A 273 8.63 -3.89 -13.12
N ILE A 274 7.57 -4.29 -12.42
CA ILE A 274 7.56 -5.50 -11.61
C ILE A 274 6.30 -6.29 -11.94
N THR A 275 6.48 -7.52 -12.41
CA THR A 275 5.38 -8.40 -12.80
C THR A 275 5.45 -9.75 -12.09
N GLY A 276 4.33 -10.18 -11.51
CA GLY A 276 4.14 -11.57 -11.11
C GLY A 276 5.02 -12.04 -9.96
N ILE A 277 5.06 -11.30 -8.85
CA ILE A 277 5.80 -11.71 -7.65
C ILE A 277 4.92 -11.66 -6.40
N ARG A 278 5.29 -12.43 -5.37
CA ARG A 278 4.69 -12.37 -4.04
C ARG A 278 5.76 -11.99 -3.02
N VAL A 279 5.45 -11.04 -2.16
CA VAL A 279 6.29 -10.61 -1.05
C VAL A 279 5.54 -10.84 0.25
N ARG A 280 6.19 -11.48 1.22
CA ARG A 280 5.68 -11.68 2.57
C ARG A 280 6.62 -11.06 3.59
N TYR A 281 6.04 -10.38 4.58
CA TYR A 281 6.74 -9.81 5.74
C TYR A 281 7.80 -8.76 5.39
N ALA A 282 7.69 -8.17 4.20
CA ALA A 282 8.46 -7.07 3.66
C ALA A 282 7.53 -6.23 2.78
N SER A 283 8.00 -5.06 2.34
CA SER A 283 7.25 -4.10 1.52
C SER A 283 7.87 -3.93 0.13
N ILE A 284 7.15 -3.18 -0.71
CA ILE A 284 7.64 -2.68 -1.99
C ILE A 284 7.52 -1.17 -1.97
N ALA A 285 8.62 -0.49 -1.62
CA ALA A 285 8.73 0.95 -1.78
C ALA A 285 9.28 1.27 -3.18
N VAL A 286 8.54 2.10 -3.92
CA VAL A 286 8.91 2.57 -5.26
C VAL A 286 9.11 4.09 -5.30
N THR A 287 9.18 4.72 -4.13
CA THR A 287 9.35 6.16 -3.96
C THR A 287 10.61 6.72 -4.61
N GLY A 288 11.66 5.91 -4.75
CA GLY A 288 12.91 6.30 -5.39
C GLY A 288 12.90 6.28 -6.93
N PHE A 289 11.81 5.86 -7.58
CA PHE A 289 11.72 5.80 -9.04
C PHE A 289 10.86 6.91 -9.63
N ARG A 290 11.18 7.40 -10.83
CA ARG A 290 10.32 8.38 -11.54
C ARG A 290 9.09 7.72 -12.13
N GLU A 291 9.27 6.53 -12.68
CA GLU A 291 8.22 5.75 -13.32
C GLU A 291 8.19 4.35 -12.73
N THR A 292 7.00 3.90 -12.35
CA THR A 292 6.78 2.55 -11.83
C THR A 292 5.60 1.90 -12.54
N LEU A 293 5.79 0.67 -12.99
CA LEU A 293 4.71 -0.23 -13.39
C LEU A 293 4.68 -1.45 -12.45
N LEU A 294 3.56 -1.69 -11.80
CA LEU A 294 3.32 -2.89 -11.00
C LEU A 294 2.21 -3.71 -11.66
N ASN A 295 2.44 -5.01 -11.86
CA ASN A 295 1.45 -5.88 -12.47
C ASN A 295 1.39 -7.24 -11.78
N ASP A 296 0.23 -7.60 -11.24
CA ASP A 296 0.03 -8.85 -10.51
C ASP A 296 1.08 -9.05 -9.39
N VAL A 297 1.28 -8.03 -8.58
CA VAL A 297 2.20 -8.05 -7.43
C VAL A 297 1.42 -8.13 -6.13
N GLY A 298 1.78 -9.07 -5.26
CA GLY A 298 1.14 -9.26 -3.95
C GLY A 298 2.11 -9.00 -2.82
N VAL A 299 1.71 -8.21 -1.83
CA VAL A 299 2.45 -7.96 -0.59
C VAL A 299 1.55 -8.33 0.60
N LEU A 300 2.08 -9.12 1.53
CA LEU A 300 1.38 -9.54 2.73
C LEU A 300 2.24 -9.35 3.97
N GLY A 301 1.69 -8.76 5.02
CA GLY A 301 2.29 -8.78 6.34
C GLY A 301 3.49 -7.86 6.52
N ALA A 302 3.60 -6.79 5.73
CA ALA A 302 4.65 -5.81 5.88
C ALA A 302 4.71 -5.23 7.30
N ALA A 303 5.91 -4.87 7.74
CA ALA A 303 6.16 -4.25 9.04
C ALA A 303 5.37 -2.93 9.18
N GLU A 304 5.34 -2.14 8.11
CA GLU A 304 4.60 -0.89 7.94
C GLU A 304 3.71 -1.02 6.69
N ASN A 305 3.80 -0.09 5.75
CA ASN A 305 3.03 -0.10 4.51
C ASN A 305 3.40 -1.29 3.63
N CYS A 306 2.42 -1.82 2.89
CA CYS A 306 2.71 -2.85 1.89
C CYS A 306 3.38 -2.23 0.66
N PHE A 307 2.82 -1.14 0.14
CA PHE A 307 3.37 -0.38 -0.97
C PHE A 307 3.55 1.09 -0.58
N ASP A 308 4.77 1.61 -0.73
CA ASP A 308 5.01 3.05 -0.70
C ASP A 308 5.15 3.56 -2.14
N ILE A 309 4.16 4.35 -2.56
CA ILE A 309 3.98 4.83 -3.93
C ILE A 309 4.64 6.19 -4.07
N GLY A 310 5.44 6.35 -5.14
CA GLY A 310 6.09 7.60 -5.50
C GLY A 310 5.87 8.00 -6.94
N ASN A 311 6.04 9.29 -7.23
CA ASN A 311 6.11 9.87 -8.58
C ASN A 311 5.00 9.32 -9.50
N TRP A 312 5.33 8.87 -10.72
CA TRP A 312 4.34 8.28 -11.62
C TRP A 312 4.30 6.76 -11.47
N THR A 313 3.25 6.27 -10.82
CA THR A 313 3.05 4.83 -10.63
C THR A 313 1.75 4.37 -11.27
N VAL A 314 1.83 3.26 -12.01
CA VAL A 314 0.66 2.54 -12.52
C VAL A 314 0.65 1.12 -11.95
N ALA A 315 -0.48 0.67 -11.38
CA ALA A 315 -0.63 -0.66 -10.83
C ALA A 315 -1.81 -1.42 -11.43
N TYR A 316 -1.61 -2.71 -11.74
CA TYR A 316 -2.63 -3.61 -12.27
C TYR A 316 -2.74 -4.86 -11.41
N ASN A 317 -3.93 -5.17 -10.91
CA ASN A 317 -4.24 -6.43 -10.20
C ASN A 317 -3.31 -6.73 -9.01
N CYS A 318 -2.78 -5.68 -8.37
CA CYS A 318 -1.91 -5.82 -7.21
C CYS A 318 -2.73 -6.08 -5.93
N LYS A 319 -2.12 -6.71 -4.94
CA LYS A 319 -2.73 -7.00 -3.64
C LYS A 319 -1.86 -6.51 -2.50
N ALA A 320 -2.42 -5.71 -1.60
CA ALA A 320 -1.86 -5.39 -0.30
C ALA A 320 -2.68 -6.10 0.79
N ALA A 321 -2.02 -6.67 1.79
CA ALA A 321 -2.73 -7.31 2.89
C ALA A 321 -1.97 -7.28 4.21
N GLY A 322 -2.63 -6.95 5.31
CA GLY A 322 -2.03 -7.06 6.65
C GLY A 322 -0.81 -6.17 6.86
N SER A 323 -0.82 -4.94 6.34
CA SER A 323 0.19 -3.91 6.65
C SER A 323 0.23 -3.58 8.14
N GLY A 324 1.35 -3.04 8.61
CA GLY A 324 1.49 -2.54 9.97
C GLY A 324 1.77 -3.62 11.01
N SER A 325 2.40 -4.71 10.62
CA SER A 325 2.67 -5.84 11.51
C SER A 325 3.55 -5.47 12.71
N ARG A 326 4.36 -4.40 12.62
CA ARG A 326 5.40 -4.09 13.63
C ARG A 326 4.94 -3.27 14.83
N SER A 327 3.89 -2.46 14.67
CA SER A 327 3.45 -1.52 15.70
C SER A 327 1.96 -1.26 15.62
N PHE A 328 1.22 -1.66 16.66
CA PHE A 328 -0.25 -1.56 16.70
C PHE A 328 -0.78 -0.12 16.73
N VAL A 329 0.03 0.82 17.23
CA VAL A 329 -0.33 2.25 17.29
C VAL A 329 0.01 3.00 16.00
N GLY A 330 0.68 2.36 15.04
CA GLY A 330 1.06 3.00 13.78
C GLY A 330 -0.10 3.18 12.81
N THR A 331 0.08 4.10 11.87
CA THR A 331 -0.80 4.38 10.73
C THR A 331 -0.16 3.76 9.49
N TYR A 332 -0.50 2.51 9.22
CA TYR A 332 0.17 1.73 8.18
C TYR A 332 -0.83 1.11 7.22
N ASP A 333 -0.63 1.40 5.94
CA ASP A 333 -1.64 1.24 4.91
C ASP A 333 -1.29 0.14 3.93
N GLY A 334 -2.29 -0.29 3.15
CA GLY A 334 -2.06 -1.18 2.03
C GLY A 334 -1.23 -0.46 0.96
N TYR A 335 -1.77 0.64 0.45
CA TYR A 335 -1.12 1.53 -0.51
C TYR A 335 -0.97 2.90 0.11
N ASN A 336 0.26 3.38 0.18
CA ASN A 336 0.57 4.66 0.77
C ASN A 336 1.23 5.58 -0.26
N ALA A 337 0.50 6.58 -0.75
CA ALA A 337 0.98 7.56 -1.72
C ALA A 337 1.25 8.89 -1.03
N HIS A 338 2.47 9.40 -1.22
CA HIS A 338 2.94 10.61 -0.57
C HIS A 338 3.58 11.58 -1.56
N ASN A 339 3.65 12.84 -1.14
CA ASN A 339 4.48 13.90 -1.71
C ASN A 339 4.29 14.07 -3.22
N PHE A 340 3.13 14.55 -3.64
CA PHE A 340 2.84 14.89 -5.03
C PHE A 340 2.89 13.69 -6.01
N SER A 341 2.72 12.47 -5.50
CA SER A 341 2.68 11.28 -6.35
C SER A 341 1.43 11.25 -7.22
N VAL A 342 1.57 10.68 -8.41
CA VAL A 342 0.50 10.41 -9.36
C VAL A 342 0.32 8.90 -9.45
N PHE A 343 -0.76 8.41 -8.86
CA PHE A 343 -1.03 6.98 -8.76
C PHE A 343 -2.27 6.59 -9.58
N THR A 344 -2.07 5.78 -10.61
CA THR A 344 -3.18 5.17 -11.36
C THR A 344 -3.25 3.67 -11.08
N HIS A 345 -4.42 3.14 -10.76
CA HIS A 345 -4.55 1.72 -10.46
C HIS A 345 -5.81 1.07 -11.02
N PHE A 346 -5.69 -0.21 -11.37
CA PHE A 346 -6.72 -1.00 -12.03
C PHE A 346 -6.89 -2.35 -11.32
N GLY A 347 -8.06 -2.58 -10.71
CA GLY A 347 -8.38 -3.86 -10.07
C GLY A 347 -7.46 -4.21 -8.89
N CYS A 348 -6.83 -3.22 -8.28
CA CYS A 348 -5.98 -3.43 -7.10
C CYS A 348 -6.83 -3.66 -5.85
N TRP A 349 -6.27 -4.40 -4.89
CA TRP A 349 -6.98 -4.86 -3.71
C TRP A 349 -6.18 -4.62 -2.43
N ALA A 350 -6.79 -4.01 -1.41
CA ALA A 350 -6.25 -3.94 -0.05
C ALA A 350 -7.20 -4.63 0.95
N THR A 351 -6.64 -5.38 1.90
CA THR A 351 -7.45 -6.04 2.93
C THR A 351 -6.71 -6.20 4.25
N ASP A 352 -7.47 -6.17 5.34
CA ASP A 352 -6.97 -6.54 6.66
C ASP A 352 -5.77 -5.69 7.15
N CYS A 353 -5.61 -4.47 6.62
CA CYS A 353 -4.56 -3.51 6.98
C CYS A 353 -4.79 -2.91 8.39
N LEU A 354 -3.71 -2.51 9.07
CA LEU A 354 -3.78 -1.92 10.41
C LEU A 354 -4.42 -0.54 10.42
N ASP A 355 -4.23 0.23 9.35
CA ASP A 355 -4.90 1.51 9.15
C ASP A 355 -5.76 1.42 7.89
N ASP A 356 -5.40 2.08 6.79
CA ASP A 356 -6.26 2.12 5.61
C ASP A 356 -5.90 1.08 4.55
N GLY A 357 -6.85 0.86 3.64
CA GLY A 357 -6.54 0.17 2.39
C GLY A 357 -5.64 1.03 1.50
N TRP A 358 -6.08 2.28 1.28
CA TRP A 358 -5.36 3.32 0.54
C TRP A 358 -5.29 4.59 1.36
N SER A 359 -4.10 5.18 1.41
CA SER A 359 -3.87 6.52 1.93
C SER A 359 -3.08 7.33 0.91
N SER A 360 -3.62 8.47 0.49
CA SER A 360 -2.96 9.40 -0.44
C SER A 360 -2.90 10.78 0.19
N HIS A 361 -1.74 11.43 0.20
CA HIS A 361 -1.46 12.65 0.97
C HIS A 361 -0.81 13.75 0.11
N GLU A 362 -0.53 14.93 0.66
CA GLU A 362 0.49 15.88 0.20
C GLU A 362 0.34 16.24 -1.28
N ASN A 363 -0.88 16.59 -1.69
CA ASN A 363 -1.22 16.95 -3.07
C ASN A 363 -0.94 15.83 -4.09
N CYS A 364 -1.05 14.57 -3.67
CA CYS A 364 -1.08 13.43 -4.58
C CYS A 364 -2.33 13.47 -5.48
N THR A 365 -2.20 12.92 -6.68
CA THR A 365 -3.31 12.67 -7.60
C THR A 365 -3.51 11.17 -7.77
N GLU A 366 -4.70 10.69 -7.49
CA GLU A 366 -5.06 9.28 -7.56
C GLU A 366 -6.20 9.02 -8.54
N ALA A 367 -6.05 8.00 -9.39
CA ALA A 367 -7.10 7.52 -10.28
C ALA A 367 -7.24 6.00 -10.12
N GLY A 368 -8.32 5.55 -9.49
CA GLY A 368 -8.59 4.14 -9.25
C GLY A 368 -9.76 3.62 -10.09
N TYR A 369 -9.54 2.51 -10.78
CA TYR A 369 -10.55 1.80 -11.58
C TYR A 369 -10.81 0.43 -10.98
N ALA A 370 -12.02 0.23 -10.48
CA ALA A 370 -12.45 -0.94 -9.72
C ALA A 370 -11.53 -1.33 -8.54
N PRO A 371 -11.07 -0.38 -7.69
CA PRO A 371 -10.33 -0.74 -6.50
C PRO A 371 -11.22 -1.48 -5.50
N VAL A 372 -10.64 -2.44 -4.79
CA VAL A 372 -11.33 -3.27 -3.79
C VAL A 372 -10.71 -3.03 -2.42
N SER A 373 -11.49 -2.70 -1.41
CA SER A 373 -10.95 -2.47 -0.05
C SER A 373 -11.79 -3.12 1.05
N TRP A 374 -11.19 -4.04 1.82
CA TRP A 374 -11.92 -4.93 2.73
C TRP A 374 -11.34 -5.02 4.14
N PHE A 375 -12.20 -4.95 5.16
CA PHE A 375 -11.86 -5.30 6.55
C PHE A 375 -10.62 -4.58 7.12
N ASN A 376 -10.28 -3.41 6.60
CA ASN A 376 -9.21 -2.60 7.16
C ASN A 376 -9.68 -2.02 8.51
N LEU A 377 -8.74 -1.86 9.44
CA LEU A 377 -9.04 -1.33 10.79
C LEU A 377 -9.39 0.17 10.72
N GLY A 378 -8.78 0.91 9.80
CA GLY A 378 -9.18 2.23 9.35
C GLY A 378 -10.16 2.18 8.18
N SER A 379 -10.15 3.23 7.38
CA SER A 379 -11.03 3.39 6.23
C SER A 379 -10.55 2.57 5.03
N GLY A 380 -11.42 2.42 4.03
CA GLY A 380 -11.09 1.65 2.83
C GLY A 380 -10.20 2.44 1.87
N LEU A 381 -10.82 3.39 1.17
CA LEU A 381 -10.14 4.35 0.28
C LEU A 381 -10.12 5.72 0.95
N THR A 382 -8.93 6.20 1.34
CA THR A 382 -8.78 7.35 2.24
C THR A 382 -7.79 8.41 1.73
N PRO A 383 -8.05 9.07 0.59
CA PRO A 383 -7.32 10.29 0.23
C PRO A 383 -7.46 11.35 1.30
N ALA A 384 -6.35 11.96 1.70
CA ALA A 384 -6.24 12.84 2.84
C ALA A 384 -5.39 14.09 2.56
N TYR A 385 -5.51 15.10 3.44
CA TYR A 385 -4.57 16.21 3.56
C TYR A 385 -4.12 16.89 2.24
N GLY A 386 -5.06 17.14 1.34
CA GLY A 386 -4.80 17.82 0.08
C GLY A 386 -4.62 16.92 -1.13
N ALA A 387 -4.79 15.61 -0.98
CA ALA A 387 -4.84 14.70 -2.10
C ALA A 387 -6.15 14.82 -2.91
N GLU A 388 -6.02 14.64 -4.23
CA GLU A 388 -7.13 14.59 -5.17
C GLU A 388 -7.27 13.17 -5.72
N ALA A 389 -8.47 12.61 -5.63
CA ALA A 389 -8.73 11.25 -6.07
C ALA A 389 -10.02 11.12 -6.88
N MET A 390 -9.96 10.26 -7.89
CA MET A 390 -11.10 9.79 -8.65
C MET A 390 -11.18 8.27 -8.58
N TYR A 391 -12.37 7.77 -8.24
CA TYR A 391 -12.65 6.34 -8.21
C TYR A 391 -13.82 5.99 -9.13
N VAL A 392 -13.62 4.99 -9.99
CA VAL A 392 -14.64 4.45 -10.88
C VAL A 392 -14.92 3.00 -10.48
N GLN A 393 -16.17 2.69 -10.16
CA GLN A 393 -16.63 1.38 -9.71
C GLN A 393 -15.87 0.79 -8.51
N PRO A 394 -15.49 1.58 -7.46
CA PRO A 394 -14.86 1.00 -6.28
C PRO A 394 -15.81 0.05 -5.55
N TYR A 395 -15.25 -1.00 -4.94
CA TYR A 395 -15.97 -1.91 -4.05
C TYR A 395 -15.34 -1.93 -2.67
N THR A 396 -16.05 -1.44 -1.66
CA THR A 396 -15.59 -1.44 -0.26
C THR A 396 -16.49 -2.27 0.63
N ARG A 397 -15.90 -2.91 1.64
CA ARG A 397 -16.66 -3.71 2.59
C ARG A 397 -16.04 -3.78 3.98
N SER A 398 -16.88 -3.58 5.00
CA SER A 398 -16.56 -3.81 6.41
C SER A 398 -15.29 -3.10 6.91
N ASN A 399 -14.94 -1.97 6.31
CA ASN A 399 -13.86 -1.10 6.78
C ASN A 399 -14.34 -0.26 7.97
N ALA A 400 -13.39 0.13 8.82
CA ALA A 400 -13.58 0.95 10.01
C ALA A 400 -14.58 0.36 11.03
N LEU A 401 -14.81 -0.96 10.99
CA LEU A 401 -15.69 -1.66 11.94
C LEU A 401 -14.94 -2.30 13.11
N GLN A 402 -13.65 -2.56 12.95
CA GLN A 402 -12.90 -3.30 13.95
C GLN A 402 -12.61 -2.41 15.16
N THR A 403 -13.23 -2.71 16.29
CA THR A 403 -13.01 -2.03 17.58
C THR A 403 -11.64 -2.29 18.21
N ARG A 404 -10.72 -2.93 17.47
CA ARG A 404 -9.39 -3.30 17.96
C ARG A 404 -8.49 -2.09 18.09
N LYS A 405 -8.60 -1.12 17.19
CA LYS A 405 -7.80 0.12 17.17
C LYS A 405 -8.74 1.31 17.33
N VAL A 406 -8.33 2.29 18.14
CA VAL A 406 -9.07 3.56 18.22
C VAL A 406 -8.63 4.36 17.00
N ASN A 407 -9.54 4.56 16.05
CA ASN A 407 -9.27 5.31 14.84
C ASN A 407 -10.33 6.41 14.67
N ALA A 408 -9.91 7.57 14.16
CA ALA A 408 -10.80 8.66 13.79
C ALA A 408 -11.44 8.43 12.40
N LYS A 409 -10.87 7.51 11.60
CA LYS A 409 -11.32 7.13 10.27
C LYS A 409 -12.55 6.23 10.34
N ALA A 410 -13.50 6.41 9.42
CA ALA A 410 -14.85 5.90 9.63
C ALA A 410 -15.59 5.41 8.37
N GLY A 411 -14.95 5.35 7.21
CA GLY A 411 -15.63 5.14 5.92
C GLY A 411 -15.14 3.93 5.12
N GLY A 412 -16.01 3.41 4.26
CA GLY A 412 -15.58 2.62 3.11
C GLY A 412 -14.77 3.51 2.18
N ILE A 413 -15.30 4.68 1.83
CA ILE A 413 -14.63 5.69 1.02
C ILE A 413 -14.70 7.03 1.74
N GLU A 414 -13.54 7.66 1.95
CA GLU A 414 -13.41 8.85 2.77
C GLU A 414 -12.50 9.91 2.11
N ALA A 415 -12.97 11.15 2.03
CA ALA A 415 -12.11 12.31 1.84
C ALA A 415 -11.66 12.81 3.21
N HIS A 416 -10.47 12.39 3.66
CA HIS A 416 -10.06 12.54 5.05
C HIS A 416 -9.31 13.84 5.32
N GLN A 417 -9.94 14.74 6.09
CA GLN A 417 -9.36 15.99 6.58
C GLN A 417 -8.89 17.00 5.51
N SER A 418 -8.97 18.28 5.85
CA SER A 418 -8.42 19.38 5.05
C SER A 418 -6.87 19.33 5.00
N PRO A 419 -6.23 19.95 3.98
CA PRO A 419 -4.78 20.15 3.98
C PRO A 419 -4.28 20.86 5.24
N ILE A 420 -3.07 20.53 5.68
CA ILE A 420 -2.40 21.15 6.83
C ILE A 420 -1.01 21.65 6.45
N SER A 421 -0.38 22.49 7.27
CA SER A 421 0.92 23.08 6.91
C SER A 421 2.05 22.06 6.72
N SER A 422 1.97 20.91 7.40
CA SER A 422 2.94 19.81 7.25
C SER A 422 2.64 18.87 6.09
N ASP A 423 1.45 18.98 5.51
CA ASP A 423 0.93 18.08 4.48
C ASP A 423 0.20 18.96 3.45
N PRO A 424 0.98 19.62 2.56
CA PRO A 424 0.49 20.72 1.76
C PRO A 424 -0.35 20.20 0.59
N GLY A 425 -1.45 20.87 0.33
CA GLY A 425 -2.26 20.72 -0.87
C GLY A 425 -3.33 21.80 -0.92
N VAL A 426 -4.05 21.89 -2.03
CA VAL A 426 -5.07 22.94 -2.20
C VAL A 426 -6.39 22.54 -1.53
N ALA A 427 -6.81 21.29 -1.71
CA ALA A 427 -8.02 20.72 -1.13
C ALA A 427 -7.92 19.19 -1.19
N THR A 428 -8.56 18.50 -0.23
CA THR A 428 -8.75 17.05 -0.32
C THR A 428 -10.03 16.80 -1.11
N VAL A 429 -9.95 16.26 -2.33
CA VAL A 429 -11.13 16.08 -3.19
C VAL A 429 -11.23 14.65 -3.63
N VAL A 430 -12.36 14.01 -3.32
CA VAL A 430 -12.65 12.63 -3.73
C VAL A 430 -13.92 12.62 -4.58
N THR A 431 -13.81 12.16 -5.81
CA THR A 431 -14.95 11.95 -6.70
C THR A 431 -15.14 10.47 -6.96
N VAL A 432 -16.36 9.97 -6.75
CA VAL A 432 -16.68 8.56 -6.92
C VAL A 432 -17.80 8.40 -7.95
N TYR A 433 -17.60 7.48 -8.90
CA TYR A 433 -18.57 7.08 -9.89
C TYR A 433 -18.90 5.59 -9.72
N ASP A 434 -20.18 5.24 -9.71
CA ASP A 434 -20.69 3.86 -9.72
C ASP A 434 -20.14 2.99 -8.57
N GLY A 435 -19.79 3.60 -7.44
CA GLY A 435 -19.23 2.89 -6.29
C GLY A 435 -20.23 2.02 -5.56
N ILE A 436 -19.73 0.96 -4.91
CA ILE A 436 -20.51 0.11 -4.01
C ILE A 436 -19.76 -0.01 -2.69
N SER A 437 -20.40 0.40 -1.61
CA SER A 437 -19.95 0.20 -0.24
C SER A 437 -20.93 -0.72 0.47
N VAL A 438 -20.43 -1.79 1.11
CA VAL A 438 -21.25 -2.82 1.76
C VAL A 438 -20.83 -3.00 3.21
N GLY A 439 -21.72 -2.69 4.15
CA GLY A 439 -21.46 -2.96 5.57
C GLY A 439 -20.25 -2.22 6.13
N ASP A 440 -19.79 -1.14 5.52
CA ASP A 440 -18.77 -0.26 6.10
C ASP A 440 -19.37 0.52 7.29
N ASN A 441 -18.53 1.04 8.20
CA ASN A 441 -19.03 1.86 9.31
C ASN A 441 -19.86 3.04 8.79
N ASN A 442 -19.32 3.74 7.80
CA ASN A 442 -20.03 4.65 6.93
C ASN A 442 -19.73 4.30 5.49
N GLY A 443 -20.68 4.51 4.58
CA GLY A 443 -20.43 4.24 3.17
C GLY A 443 -19.46 5.23 2.54
N TYR A 444 -19.87 6.50 2.51
CA TYR A 444 -19.15 7.58 1.85
C TYR A 444 -19.05 8.78 2.79
N VAL A 445 -17.84 9.28 3.05
CA VAL A 445 -17.60 10.30 4.10
C VAL A 445 -16.71 11.44 3.61
N SER A 446 -17.10 12.66 3.93
CA SER A 446 -16.19 13.82 4.01
C SER A 446 -15.76 13.98 5.48
N GLY A 447 -14.47 13.77 5.72
CA GLY A 447 -13.89 13.60 7.06
C GLY A 447 -13.84 14.88 7.89
N ASP A 448 -13.86 16.06 7.25
CA ASP A 448 -13.98 17.32 7.98
C ASP A 448 -15.37 17.50 8.61
N THR A 449 -15.40 18.23 9.73
CA THR A 449 -16.65 18.82 10.17
C THR A 449 -17.09 19.85 9.15
N LEU A 450 -18.29 19.72 8.58
CA LEU A 450 -18.77 20.57 7.49
C LEU A 450 -19.02 22.04 7.88
N ASN A 451 -18.63 22.43 9.10
CA ASN A 451 -18.66 23.77 9.69
C ASN A 451 -17.36 24.58 9.48
N THR A 452 -16.26 23.94 9.06
CA THR A 452 -15.07 24.66 8.57
C THR A 452 -15.26 24.99 7.09
N PRO A 453 -14.49 25.92 6.49
CA PRO A 453 -14.40 26.03 5.04
C PRO A 453 -13.89 24.67 4.52
N ALA A 454 -14.81 23.77 4.16
CA ALA A 454 -14.49 22.36 3.96
C ALA A 454 -13.54 22.20 2.77
N ALA A 455 -12.26 21.99 3.06
CA ALA A 455 -11.29 21.66 2.03
C ALA A 455 -11.28 20.15 1.77
N ALA A 456 -11.80 19.29 2.67
CA ALA A 456 -12.16 17.91 2.35
C ALA A 456 -13.57 17.77 1.78
N ASN A 457 -13.66 17.30 0.54
CA ASN A 457 -14.90 17.17 -0.20
C ASN A 457 -15.02 15.80 -0.85
N LEU A 458 -16.13 15.13 -0.59
CA LEU A 458 -16.51 13.91 -1.29
C LEU A 458 -17.75 14.15 -2.14
N ILE A 459 -17.67 13.76 -3.41
CA ILE A 459 -18.76 13.80 -4.37
C ILE A 459 -19.04 12.38 -4.86
N ALA A 460 -20.28 11.92 -4.70
CA ALA A 460 -20.71 10.59 -5.12
C ALA A 460 -21.74 10.67 -6.25
N TYR A 461 -21.47 9.95 -7.35
CA TYR A 461 -22.33 9.83 -8.52
C TYR A 461 -22.75 8.37 -8.74
N ASN A 462 -24.05 8.11 -8.76
CA ASN A 462 -24.64 6.78 -8.97
C ASN A 462 -24.08 5.70 -8.02
N CYS A 463 -23.71 6.09 -6.81
CA CYS A 463 -23.12 5.20 -5.82
C CYS A 463 -24.18 4.45 -5.00
N LYS A 464 -23.80 3.28 -4.47
CA LYS A 464 -24.63 2.46 -3.59
C LYS A 464 -23.96 2.32 -2.22
N ALA A 465 -24.73 2.60 -1.17
CA ALA A 465 -24.37 2.26 0.20
C ALA A 465 -25.35 1.18 0.70
N ILE A 466 -24.85 -0.03 0.96
CA ILE A 466 -25.64 -1.20 1.33
C ILE A 466 -25.33 -1.53 2.77
N ASP A 467 -26.34 -1.50 3.63
CA ASP A 467 -26.27 -1.86 5.04
C ASP A 467 -25.15 -1.15 5.84
N PRO A 468 -24.95 0.17 5.68
CA PRO A 468 -23.95 0.89 6.46
C PRO A 468 -24.34 0.85 7.95
N VAL A 469 -23.34 0.86 8.84
CA VAL A 469 -23.61 0.85 10.30
C VAL A 469 -24.18 2.17 10.79
N GLN A 470 -23.63 3.30 10.35
CA GLN A 470 -24.06 4.63 10.76
C GLN A 470 -24.74 5.39 9.62
N PHE A 471 -23.99 5.78 8.60
CA PHE A 471 -24.48 6.58 7.49
C PHE A 471 -24.13 5.96 6.14
N GLY A 472 -25.08 5.96 5.21
CA GLY A 472 -24.80 5.67 3.81
C GLY A 472 -23.94 6.77 3.20
N PHE A 473 -24.41 8.01 3.32
CA PHE A 473 -23.77 9.17 2.73
C PHE A 473 -23.61 10.31 3.76
N ARG A 474 -22.37 10.74 3.99
CA ARG A 474 -22.01 11.97 4.67
C ARG A 474 -21.06 12.74 3.76
N CYS A 475 -21.60 13.30 2.68
CA CYS A 475 -20.79 13.83 1.57
C CYS A 475 -21.04 15.33 1.37
N THR A 476 -20.14 15.98 0.63
CA THR A 476 -20.40 17.33 0.12
C THR A 476 -21.55 17.31 -0.89
N LYS A 477 -21.57 16.33 -1.79
CA LYS A 477 -22.61 16.21 -2.82
C LYS A 477 -22.92 14.76 -3.17
N ILE A 478 -24.20 14.45 -3.33
CA ILE A 478 -24.69 13.16 -3.81
C ILE A 478 -25.63 13.33 -5.00
N VAL A 479 -25.45 12.50 -6.03
CA VAL A 479 -26.21 12.53 -7.28
C VAL A 479 -26.57 11.11 -7.69
N ASP A 480 -27.88 10.84 -7.82
CA ASP A 480 -28.46 9.56 -8.24
C ASP A 480 -27.99 8.34 -7.42
N CYS A 481 -27.67 8.55 -6.15
CA CYS A 481 -27.18 7.50 -5.26
C CYS A 481 -28.32 6.65 -4.67
N ARG A 482 -27.99 5.45 -4.19
CA ARG A 482 -28.94 4.53 -3.57
C ARG A 482 -28.46 4.00 -2.23
N HIS A 483 -29.39 3.73 -1.33
CA HIS A 483 -29.13 3.24 0.01
C HIS A 483 -30.03 2.05 0.37
N SER A 484 -29.51 1.06 1.10
CA SER A 484 -30.32 0.03 1.79
C SER A 484 -29.86 -0.18 3.23
N GLY A 485 -30.68 -0.85 4.04
CA GLY A 485 -30.33 -1.26 5.40
C GLY A 485 -30.82 -0.31 6.49
N THR A 486 -30.35 -0.54 7.71
CA THR A 486 -30.80 0.16 8.93
C THR A 486 -30.05 1.45 9.23
N GLY A 487 -28.88 1.65 8.60
CA GLY A 487 -28.14 2.90 8.71
C GLY A 487 -28.94 4.08 8.16
N THR A 488 -28.57 5.29 8.57
CA THR A 488 -29.22 6.49 8.05
C THR A 488 -28.74 6.74 6.63
N ALA A 489 -29.67 6.88 5.68
CA ALA A 489 -29.31 7.09 4.28
C ALA A 489 -28.36 8.27 4.08
N ASN A 490 -28.64 9.41 4.72
CA ASN A 490 -27.85 10.62 4.67
C ASN A 490 -27.63 11.25 6.05
N SER A 491 -26.42 11.74 6.31
CA SER A 491 -26.16 12.58 7.49
C SER A 491 -26.84 13.94 7.33
N SER A 492 -27.35 14.52 8.43
CA SER A 492 -27.87 15.90 8.48
C SER A 492 -26.84 16.95 8.08
N THR A 493 -25.56 16.59 8.07
CA THR A 493 -24.46 17.47 7.68
C THR A 493 -24.24 17.52 6.16
N THR A 494 -24.82 16.60 5.38
CA THR A 494 -24.67 16.53 3.91
C THR A 494 -25.09 17.85 3.24
N LYS A 495 -24.18 18.52 2.51
CA LYS A 495 -24.40 19.88 2.00
C LYS A 495 -25.36 19.96 0.82
N GLN A 496 -25.26 19.03 -0.13
CA GLN A 496 -26.13 19.02 -1.31
C GLN A 496 -26.60 17.61 -1.65
N THR A 497 -27.91 17.42 -1.73
CA THR A 497 -28.55 16.19 -2.20
C THR A 497 -29.34 16.49 -3.46
N ILE A 498 -28.93 15.93 -4.59
CA ILE A 498 -29.68 16.07 -5.86
C ILE A 498 -30.69 14.94 -5.98
N ALA A 499 -30.27 13.69 -5.75
CA ALA A 499 -31.15 12.53 -5.73
C ALA A 499 -30.55 11.42 -4.87
N THR A 500 -31.39 10.84 -4.02
CA THR A 500 -31.10 9.61 -3.27
C THR A 500 -32.36 8.77 -3.21
N THR A 501 -32.28 7.47 -3.52
CA THR A 501 -33.43 6.56 -3.47
C THR A 501 -33.14 5.38 -2.56
N LEU A 502 -34.12 5.02 -1.73
CA LEU A 502 -34.06 3.79 -0.96
C LEU A 502 -34.17 2.59 -1.91
N ILE A 503 -33.23 1.65 -1.81
CA ILE A 503 -33.30 0.37 -2.51
C ILE A 503 -34.41 -0.43 -1.84
N THR A 504 -35.55 -0.54 -2.51
CA THR A 504 -36.63 -1.44 -2.11
C THR A 504 -36.29 -2.84 -2.63
N SER A 505 -36.44 -3.84 -1.75
CA SER A 505 -36.14 -5.25 -1.99
C SER A 505 -36.92 -5.84 -3.16
#